data_AF-A0A5C7MQW9-F1
#
_entry.id   AF-A0A5C7MQW9-F1
#
_cell.length_a   1.000
_cell.length_b   1.000
_cell.length_c   1.000
_cell.angle_alpha   90.00
_cell.angle_beta   90.00
_cell.angle_gamma   90.00
#
_symmetry.space_group_name_H-M   'P 1'
#
loop_
_entity.id
_entity.type
_entity.pdbx_description
1 polymer ?
#
loop_
_entity_poly.entity_id
_entity_poly.type
_entity_poly.pdbx_seq_one_letter_code
_entity_poly.pdbx_strand_id
1 'polypeptide(L)'
;ASRCAPVRRNADGQIAVGNPFDHLPTLPIRPGTVTVLAVLLGSTAFDSFSATPTWRGFVEAHAHGGWQVTVMKTVGLAVFVTTVAVSSSLAARATGGVDRARRRQLPGLMAHSLIPIVIGYVFAHYLTYLVEKGQQTVFQLLGLHDAHVYYLLSMHPSVLATTKVLFVVAGHIAGVVAAHDCALRVLPKRHQLTGQLAMMLVMVGYTFTGLYLLFGG
;
A
#
# COMPACT_ATOMS: atom_id res chain seq x y z
N ALA A 1 10.38 -0.04 7.22
CA ALA A 1 10.29 1.43 7.27
C ALA A 1 11.68 2.09 7.31
N SER A 2 12.59 1.72 8.22
CA SER A 2 13.91 2.39 8.38
C SER A 2 14.81 2.41 7.14
N ARG A 3 14.68 1.47 6.21
CA ARG A 3 15.51 1.41 4.99
C ARG A 3 15.05 2.32 3.84
N CYS A 4 13.92 3.02 4.02
CA CYS A 4 13.47 4.10 3.14
C CYS A 4 13.88 5.49 3.65
N ALA A 5 14.71 5.57 4.70
CA ALA A 5 15.15 6.84 5.25
C ALA A 5 16.11 7.54 4.26
N PRO A 6 15.85 8.81 3.90
CA PRO A 6 16.74 9.58 3.02
C PRO A 6 18.10 9.86 3.68
N VAL A 7 18.17 9.76 5.01
CA VAL A 7 19.35 10.00 5.83
C VAL A 7 19.75 8.69 6.50
N ARG A 8 20.98 8.23 6.28
CA ARG A 8 21.50 6.98 6.86
C ARG A 8 22.97 7.11 7.25
N ARG A 9 23.52 6.12 7.96
CA ARG A 9 24.98 6.00 8.15
C ARG A 9 25.58 5.04 7.13
N ASN A 10 26.71 5.41 6.50
CA ASN A 10 27.50 4.53 5.62
C ASN A 10 28.29 3.49 6.44
N ALA A 11 28.99 2.58 5.75
CA ALA A 11 29.82 1.54 6.40
C ALA A 11 30.93 2.13 7.28
N ASP A 12 31.36 3.35 6.98
CA ASP A 12 32.37 4.11 7.72
C ASP A 12 31.76 4.94 8.88
N GLY A 13 30.46 4.80 9.14
CA GLY A 13 29.75 5.44 10.25
C GLY A 13 29.31 6.91 10.02
N GLN A 14 29.57 7.49 8.85
CA GLN A 14 29.20 8.85 8.47
C GLN A 14 27.76 8.95 7.97
N ILE A 15 27.11 10.09 8.21
CA ILE A 15 25.76 10.34 7.71
C ILE A 15 25.82 10.56 6.19
N ALA A 16 25.28 9.62 5.43
CA ALA A 16 25.11 9.68 3.99
C ALA A 16 23.63 9.97 3.66
N VAL A 17 23.41 10.99 2.83
CA VAL A 17 22.14 11.25 2.17
C VAL A 17 22.17 10.56 0.82
N GLY A 18 21.21 9.68 0.56
CA GLY A 18 21.20 8.87 -0.66
C GLY A 18 19.79 8.52 -1.08
N ASN A 19 19.64 8.01 -2.31
CA ASN A 19 18.34 7.66 -2.85
C ASN A 19 17.64 6.66 -1.89
N PRO A 20 16.45 6.97 -1.36
CA PRO A 20 15.70 6.07 -0.47
C PRO A 20 15.30 4.75 -1.13
N PHE A 21 15.36 4.66 -2.47
CA PHE A 21 15.08 3.44 -3.23
C PHE A 21 16.28 2.48 -3.33
N ASP A 22 17.52 2.95 -3.13
CA ASP A 22 18.74 2.14 -3.34
C ASP A 22 18.83 0.90 -2.45
N HIS A 23 18.18 0.93 -1.28
CA HIS A 23 18.29 -0.11 -0.27
C HIS A 23 16.99 -0.87 -0.03
N LEU A 24 15.92 -0.57 -0.77
CA LEU A 24 14.72 -1.42 -0.83
C LEU A 24 15.06 -2.89 -1.14
N PRO A 25 16.03 -3.22 -2.02
CA PRO A 25 16.41 -4.60 -2.30
C PRO A 25 17.18 -5.29 -1.17
N THR A 26 17.65 -4.55 -0.15
CA THR A 26 18.44 -5.10 0.98
C THR A 26 17.57 -5.61 2.13
N LEU A 27 16.24 -5.47 2.03
CA LEU A 27 15.33 -6.11 2.95
C LEU A 27 15.42 -7.63 2.74
N PRO A 28 15.72 -8.42 3.79
CA PRO A 28 15.75 -9.87 3.66
C PRO A 28 14.38 -10.33 3.15
N ILE A 29 14.37 -11.15 2.10
CA ILE A 29 13.15 -11.75 1.54
C ILE A 29 12.65 -12.76 2.55
N ARG A 30 11.92 -12.28 3.55
CA ARG A 30 11.34 -13.13 4.59
C ARG A 30 10.07 -13.79 4.03
N PRO A 31 9.83 -15.08 4.33
CA PRO A 31 8.54 -15.68 4.08
C PRO A 31 7.49 -14.89 4.87
N GLY A 32 6.69 -14.08 4.16
CA GLY A 32 5.70 -13.19 4.78
C GLY A 32 5.65 -11.77 4.19
N THR A 33 6.69 -11.30 3.50
CA THR A 33 6.69 -9.93 2.93
C THR A 33 5.51 -9.70 1.98
N VAL A 34 5.22 -10.65 1.09
CA VAL A 34 4.07 -10.58 0.17
C VAL A 34 2.76 -10.53 0.96
N THR A 35 2.61 -11.37 1.97
CA THR A 35 1.41 -11.41 2.82
C THR A 35 1.20 -10.10 3.56
N VAL A 36 2.25 -9.54 4.17
CA VAL A 36 2.17 -8.26 4.89
C VAL A 36 1.77 -7.12 3.94
N LEU A 37 2.38 -7.05 2.75
CA LEU A 37 2.04 -6.02 1.78
C LEU A 37 0.64 -6.20 1.20
N ALA A 38 0.20 -7.43 0.99
CA ALA A 38 -1.15 -7.74 0.56
C ALA A 38 -2.19 -7.39 1.64
N VAL A 39 -1.87 -7.63 2.91
CA VAL A 39 -2.71 -7.20 4.05
C VAL A 39 -2.80 -5.68 4.07
N LEU A 40 -1.67 -4.96 4.04
CA LEU A 40 -1.66 -3.50 4.09
C LEU A 40 -2.43 -2.85 2.94
N LEU A 41 -2.22 -3.33 1.71
CA LEU A 41 -2.90 -2.77 0.55
C LEU A 41 -4.37 -3.21 0.48
N GLY A 42 -4.64 -4.50 0.71
CA GLY A 42 -5.97 -5.08 0.66
C GLY A 42 -6.89 -4.55 1.76
N SER A 43 -6.39 -4.36 2.98
CA SER A 43 -7.17 -3.76 4.06
C SER A 43 -7.52 -2.31 3.77
N THR A 44 -6.58 -1.53 3.23
CA THR A 44 -6.82 -0.13 2.87
C THR A 44 -7.85 0.00 1.74
N ALA A 45 -7.77 -0.88 0.75
CA ALA A 45 -8.78 -0.95 -0.31
C ALA A 45 -10.16 -1.36 0.23
N PHE A 46 -10.21 -2.38 1.09
CA PHE A 46 -11.46 -2.82 1.73
C PHE A 46 -12.07 -1.74 2.62
N ASP A 47 -11.25 -1.00 3.37
CA ASP A 47 -11.71 0.11 4.22
C ASP A 47 -12.54 1.11 3.41
N SER A 48 -12.03 1.50 2.23
CA SER A 48 -12.74 2.44 1.34
C SER A 48 -13.94 1.83 0.66
N PHE A 49 -13.82 0.59 0.18
CA PHE A 49 -14.95 -0.14 -0.39
C PHE A 49 -16.08 -0.30 0.64
N SER A 50 -15.74 -0.58 1.90
CA SER A 50 -16.71 -0.81 2.96
C SER A 50 -17.47 0.45 3.37
N ALA A 51 -16.92 1.63 3.06
CA ALA A 51 -17.57 2.92 3.27
C ALA A 51 -18.56 3.30 2.15
N THR A 52 -18.55 2.61 1.00
CA THR A 52 -19.46 2.88 -0.12
C THR A 52 -20.93 2.64 0.26
N PRO A 53 -21.89 3.42 -0.27
CA PRO A 53 -23.31 3.19 -0.03
C PRO A 53 -23.76 1.79 -0.45
N THR A 54 -23.23 1.28 -1.57
CA THR A 54 -23.56 -0.02 -2.14
C THR A 54 -23.21 -1.16 -1.19
N TRP A 55 -21.99 -1.17 -0.63
CA TRP A 55 -21.60 -2.20 0.33
C TRP A 55 -22.39 -2.10 1.63
N ARG A 56 -22.60 -0.87 2.15
CA ARG A 56 -23.39 -0.66 3.37
C ARG A 56 -24.82 -1.17 3.23
N GLY A 57 -25.50 -0.85 2.12
CA GLY A 57 -26.83 -1.35 1.83
C GLY A 57 -26.88 -2.87 1.64
N PHE A 58 -25.86 -3.46 1.01
CA PHE A 58 -25.74 -4.91 0.89
C PHE A 58 -25.63 -5.60 2.27
N VAL A 59 -24.77 -5.09 3.15
CA VAL A 59 -24.61 -5.63 4.51
C VAL A 59 -25.90 -5.46 5.30
N GLU A 60 -26.54 -4.30 5.24
CA GLU A 60 -27.80 -4.02 5.95
C GLU A 60 -28.94 -4.95 5.49
N ALA A 61 -29.03 -5.23 4.18
CA ALA A 61 -30.04 -6.12 3.62
C ALA A 61 -29.85 -7.61 4.00
N HIS A 62 -28.61 -8.04 4.28
CA HIS A 62 -28.30 -9.48 4.46
C HIS A 62 -27.78 -9.85 5.86
N ALA A 63 -27.49 -8.87 6.72
CA ALA A 63 -27.00 -9.09 8.08
C ALA A 63 -27.93 -8.44 9.10
N HIS A 64 -28.74 -9.24 9.76
CA HIS A 64 -29.73 -8.80 10.76
C HIS A 64 -29.22 -8.90 12.20
N GLY A 65 -28.03 -9.50 12.42
CA GLY A 65 -27.37 -9.59 13.72
C GLY A 65 -25.91 -9.14 13.69
N GLY A 66 -25.39 -8.63 14.82
CA GLY A 66 -24.04 -8.06 14.93
C GLY A 66 -22.90 -9.03 14.56
N TRP A 67 -23.08 -10.33 14.81
CA TRP A 67 -22.10 -11.34 14.40
C TRP A 67 -22.08 -11.53 12.87
N GLN A 68 -23.22 -11.44 12.19
CA GLN A 68 -23.32 -11.56 10.73
C GLN A 68 -22.62 -10.38 10.04
N VAL A 69 -22.79 -9.16 10.57
CA VAL A 69 -22.08 -7.97 10.09
C VAL A 69 -20.57 -8.16 10.20
N THR A 70 -20.10 -8.70 11.33
CA THR A 70 -18.68 -8.96 11.56
C THR A 70 -18.13 -10.01 10.60
N VAL A 71 -18.86 -11.10 10.39
CA VAL A 71 -18.49 -12.16 9.42
C VAL A 71 -18.42 -11.58 8.01
N MET A 72 -19.43 -10.83 7.59
CA MET A 72 -19.48 -10.24 6.24
C MET A 72 -18.30 -9.30 5.99
N LYS A 73 -17.97 -8.43 6.97
CA LYS A 73 -16.80 -7.55 6.89
C LYS A 73 -15.49 -8.34 6.87
N THR A 74 -15.38 -9.40 7.66
CA THR A 74 -14.19 -10.25 7.71
C THR A 74 -13.96 -10.99 6.39
N VAL A 75 -15.03 -11.52 5.78
CA VAL A 75 -14.98 -12.17 4.47
C VAL A 75 -14.60 -11.15 3.40
N GLY A 76 -15.22 -9.96 3.40
CA GLY A 76 -14.86 -8.88 2.48
C GLY A 76 -13.39 -8.50 2.57
N LEU A 77 -12.87 -8.31 3.79
CA LEU A 77 -11.45 -8.06 4.02
C LEU A 77 -10.57 -9.18 3.47
N ALA A 78 -10.90 -10.44 3.77
CA ALA A 78 -10.14 -11.59 3.29
C ALA A 78 -10.12 -11.69 1.76
N VAL A 79 -11.23 -11.37 1.09
CA VAL A 79 -11.33 -11.33 -0.38
C VAL A 79 -10.38 -10.29 -0.95
N PHE A 80 -10.36 -9.07 -0.43
CA PHE A 80 -9.46 -8.01 -0.90
C PHE A 80 -7.99 -8.36 -0.69
N VAL A 81 -7.61 -8.84 0.51
CA VAL A 81 -6.24 -9.26 0.82
C VAL A 81 -5.80 -10.40 -0.10
N THR A 82 -6.65 -11.40 -0.30
CA THR A 82 -6.35 -12.54 -1.17
C THR A 82 -6.22 -12.10 -2.63
N THR A 83 -7.07 -11.18 -3.08
CA THR A 83 -7.03 -10.63 -4.44
C THR A 83 -5.70 -9.95 -4.71
N VAL A 84 -5.23 -9.09 -3.80
CA VAL A 84 -3.93 -8.44 -3.92
C VAL A 84 -2.80 -9.47 -3.91
N ALA A 85 -2.82 -10.40 -2.96
CA ALA A 85 -1.78 -11.43 -2.85
C ALA A 85 -1.67 -12.29 -4.11
N VAL A 86 -2.82 -12.71 -4.66
CA VAL A 86 -2.90 -13.56 -5.85
C VAL A 86 -2.50 -12.80 -7.10
N SER A 87 -3.07 -11.62 -7.35
CA SER A 87 -2.79 -10.86 -8.57
C SER A 87 -1.35 -10.35 -8.61
N SER A 88 -0.77 -9.87 -7.51
CA SER A 88 0.65 -9.50 -7.46
C SER A 88 1.58 -10.71 -7.65
N SER A 89 1.23 -11.86 -7.06
CA SER A 89 2.01 -13.09 -7.22
C SER A 89 1.93 -13.65 -8.63
N LEU A 90 0.75 -13.60 -9.27
CA LEU A 90 0.56 -14.03 -10.65
C LEU A 90 1.33 -13.13 -11.60
N ALA A 91 1.29 -11.81 -11.42
CA ALA A 91 2.06 -10.87 -12.23
C ALA A 91 3.56 -11.12 -12.14
N ALA A 92 4.11 -11.29 -10.92
CA ALA A 92 5.51 -11.62 -10.74
C ALA A 92 5.87 -12.96 -11.43
N ARG A 93 4.99 -13.96 -11.33
CA ARG A 93 5.17 -15.29 -11.92
C ARG A 93 4.94 -15.36 -13.43
N ALA A 94 4.35 -14.35 -14.04
CA ALA A 94 4.11 -14.28 -15.48
C ALA A 94 5.41 -14.10 -16.29
N THR A 95 6.53 -13.79 -15.62
CA THR A 95 7.84 -13.69 -16.26
C THR A 95 8.22 -14.98 -16.99
N GLY A 96 8.56 -14.87 -18.27
CA GLY A 96 9.12 -15.95 -19.10
C GLY A 96 10.60 -16.22 -18.82
N GLY A 97 11.11 -17.34 -19.36
CA GLY A 97 12.55 -17.65 -19.35
C GLY A 97 13.18 -17.94 -17.98
N VAL A 98 12.37 -18.22 -16.97
CA VAL A 98 12.80 -18.64 -15.63
C VAL A 98 12.34 -20.05 -15.33
N ASP A 99 13.20 -20.82 -14.66
CA ASP A 99 12.88 -22.17 -14.19
C ASP A 99 11.78 -22.16 -13.11
N ARG A 100 11.29 -23.35 -12.75
CA ARG A 100 10.18 -23.49 -11.80
C ARG A 100 10.58 -23.00 -10.39
N ALA A 101 11.83 -23.19 -10.00
CA ALA A 101 12.34 -22.77 -8.70
C ALA A 101 12.41 -21.24 -8.59
N ARG A 102 13.01 -20.57 -9.57
CA ARG A 102 13.10 -19.11 -9.63
C ARG A 102 11.73 -18.47 -9.76
N ARG A 103 10.84 -19.02 -10.59
CA ARG A 103 9.47 -18.51 -10.74
C ARG A 103 8.73 -18.49 -9.40
N ARG A 104 8.94 -19.46 -8.51
CA ARG A 104 8.34 -19.47 -7.16
C ARG A 104 8.89 -18.38 -6.23
N GLN A 105 10.11 -17.91 -6.46
CA GLN A 105 10.76 -16.85 -5.66
C GLN A 105 10.39 -15.43 -6.12
N LEU A 106 9.98 -15.27 -7.39
CA LEU A 106 9.70 -13.96 -7.99
C LEU A 106 8.72 -13.08 -7.20
N PRO A 107 7.59 -13.59 -6.66
CA PRO A 107 6.70 -12.77 -5.85
C PRO A 107 7.40 -12.11 -4.66
N GLY A 108 8.27 -12.84 -3.96
CA GLY A 108 9.03 -12.31 -2.83
C GLY A 108 10.11 -11.31 -3.24
N LEU A 109 10.76 -11.54 -4.38
CA LEU A 109 11.78 -10.64 -4.94
C LEU A 109 11.17 -9.30 -5.36
N MET A 110 10.03 -9.35 -6.03
CA MET A 110 9.34 -8.18 -6.59
C MET A 110 8.45 -7.46 -5.58
N ALA A 111 8.14 -8.07 -4.43
CA ALA A 111 7.30 -7.50 -3.39
C ALA A 111 7.70 -6.06 -2.99
N HIS A 112 9.00 -5.76 -2.99
CA HIS A 112 9.53 -4.46 -2.59
C HIS A 112 9.05 -3.29 -3.46
N SER A 113 8.68 -3.54 -4.71
CA SER A 113 8.15 -2.49 -5.57
C SER A 113 6.77 -2.00 -5.13
N LEU A 114 6.04 -2.78 -4.32
CA LEU A 114 4.74 -2.40 -3.77
C LEU A 114 4.86 -1.50 -2.52
N ILE A 115 6.02 -1.44 -1.87
CA ILE A 115 6.20 -0.65 -0.63
C ILE A 115 5.85 0.83 -0.83
N PRO A 116 6.36 1.52 -1.87
CA PRO A 116 6.05 2.94 -2.05
C PRO A 116 4.56 3.19 -2.31
N ILE A 117 3.89 2.28 -3.01
CA ILE A 117 2.44 2.33 -3.24
C ILE A 117 1.70 2.24 -1.91
N VAL A 118 2.02 1.24 -1.09
CA VAL A 118 1.41 1.07 0.25
C VAL A 118 1.59 2.32 1.10
N ILE A 119 2.78 2.92 1.11
CA ILE A 119 3.04 4.16 1.85
C ILE A 119 2.14 5.30 1.35
N GLY A 120 2.08 5.51 0.04
CA GLY A 120 1.23 6.53 -0.56
C GLY A 120 -0.25 6.37 -0.18
N TYR A 121 -0.76 5.13 -0.23
CA TYR A 121 -2.14 4.82 0.19
C TYR A 121 -2.37 5.04 1.68
N VAL A 122 -1.48 4.58 2.55
CA VAL A 122 -1.64 4.78 4.01
C VAL A 122 -1.76 6.27 4.34
N PHE A 123 -0.92 7.12 3.74
CA PHE A 123 -1.06 8.57 3.93
C PHE A 123 -2.35 9.11 3.31
N ALA A 124 -2.70 8.74 2.09
CA ALA A 124 -3.92 9.23 1.45
C ALA A 124 -5.20 8.88 2.23
N HIS A 125 -5.25 7.74 2.92
CA HIS A 125 -6.44 7.30 3.65
C HIS A 125 -6.44 7.77 5.11
N TYR A 126 -5.28 7.73 5.78
CA TYR A 126 -5.20 7.92 7.22
C TYR A 126 -4.61 9.27 7.65
N LEU A 127 -4.28 10.19 6.72
CA LEU A 127 -3.73 11.51 7.08
C LEU A 127 -4.63 12.29 8.03
N THR A 128 -5.95 12.34 7.77
CA THR A 128 -6.90 13.05 8.64
C THR A 128 -6.93 12.43 10.03
N TYR A 129 -6.96 11.10 10.13
CA TYR A 129 -6.87 10.39 11.41
C TYR A 129 -5.56 10.69 12.13
N LEU A 130 -4.43 10.64 11.42
CA LEU A 130 -3.11 10.91 12.00
C LEU A 130 -3.02 12.33 12.57
N VAL A 131 -3.54 13.34 11.86
CA VAL A 131 -3.46 14.73 12.29
C VAL A 131 -4.48 15.04 13.37
N GLU A 132 -5.75 14.70 13.17
CA GLU A 132 -6.85 15.15 14.04
C GLU A 132 -7.04 14.21 15.23
N LYS A 133 -7.10 12.89 15.01
CA LYS A 133 -7.20 11.91 16.11
C LYS A 133 -5.86 11.71 16.82
N GLY A 134 -4.73 11.94 16.13
CA GLY A 134 -3.42 11.98 16.76
C GLY A 134 -3.29 13.09 17.81
N GLN A 135 -3.75 14.32 17.50
CA GLN A 135 -3.83 15.41 18.48
C GLN A 135 -4.63 15.00 19.72
N GLN A 136 -5.83 14.46 19.51
CA GLN A 136 -6.69 14.00 20.60
C GLN A 136 -6.00 12.96 21.49
N THR A 137 -5.31 12.00 20.88
CA THR A 137 -4.59 10.93 21.60
C THR A 137 -3.46 11.50 22.44
N VAL A 138 -2.68 12.45 21.90
CA VAL A 138 -1.58 13.12 22.62
C VAL A 138 -2.11 13.94 23.79
N PHE A 139 -3.19 14.70 23.60
CA PHE A 139 -3.79 15.49 24.68
C PHE A 139 -4.29 14.60 25.82
N GLN A 140 -4.94 13.49 25.51
CA GLN A 140 -5.39 12.52 26.52
C GLN A 140 -4.22 11.87 27.27
N LEU A 141 -3.16 11.47 26.55
CA LEU A 141 -1.96 10.87 27.16
C LEU A 141 -1.22 11.84 28.09
N LEU A 142 -1.22 13.13 27.77
CA LEU A 142 -0.56 14.17 28.55
C LEU A 142 -1.47 14.83 29.59
N GLY A 143 -2.73 14.42 29.71
CA GLY A 143 -3.70 15.00 30.64
C GLY A 143 -4.12 16.43 30.31
N LEU A 144 -3.96 16.86 29.06
CA LEU A 144 -4.32 18.19 28.56
C LEU A 144 -5.80 18.25 28.18
N HIS A 145 -6.69 18.18 29.18
CA HIS A 145 -8.14 18.07 28.96
C HIS A 145 -8.77 19.32 28.32
N ASP A 146 -8.16 20.48 28.48
CA ASP A 146 -8.64 21.76 27.91
C ASP A 146 -8.09 22.04 26.50
N ALA A 147 -7.20 21.19 25.99
CA ALA A 147 -6.61 21.39 24.66
C ALA A 147 -7.61 21.06 23.54
N HIS A 148 -7.80 22.01 22.63
CA HIS A 148 -8.71 21.85 21.49
C HIS A 148 -8.00 21.21 20.28
N VAL A 149 -8.67 20.25 19.65
CA VAL A 149 -8.21 19.64 18.40
C VAL A 149 -8.47 20.60 17.24
N TYR A 150 -7.44 20.87 16.44
CA TYR A 150 -7.55 21.66 15.24
C TYR A 150 -7.90 20.77 14.04
N TYR A 151 -9.11 20.93 13.52
CA TYR A 151 -9.66 20.21 12.36
C TYR A 151 -9.26 20.85 11.03
N LEU A 152 -7.98 21.23 10.89
CA LEU A 152 -7.48 22.01 9.74
C LEU A 152 -7.77 21.30 8.39
N LEU A 153 -7.55 19.98 8.33
CA LEU A 153 -7.76 19.22 7.10
C LEU A 153 -9.24 19.07 6.75
N SER A 154 -10.09 18.86 7.77
CA SER A 154 -11.54 18.79 7.59
C SER A 154 -12.16 20.12 7.19
N MET A 155 -11.61 21.25 7.68
CA MET A 155 -12.05 22.60 7.31
C MET A 155 -11.58 23.06 5.93
N HIS A 156 -10.61 22.36 5.32
CA HIS A 156 -10.11 22.66 3.97
C HIS A 156 -10.16 21.43 3.05
N PRO A 157 -11.36 21.04 2.57
CA PRO A 157 -11.55 19.82 1.76
C PRO A 157 -10.72 19.79 0.47
N SER A 158 -10.51 20.94 -0.17
CA SER A 158 -9.69 21.04 -1.39
C SER A 158 -8.22 20.70 -1.11
N VAL A 159 -7.65 21.27 -0.05
CA VAL A 159 -6.28 20.99 0.39
C VAL A 159 -6.13 19.51 0.74
N LEU A 160 -7.10 18.95 1.46
CA LEU A 160 -7.11 17.54 1.80
C LEU A 160 -7.15 16.67 0.54
N ALA A 161 -8.06 16.93 -0.40
CA ALA A 161 -8.19 16.18 -1.64
C ALA A 161 -6.90 16.22 -2.48
N THR A 162 -6.34 17.42 -2.70
CA THR A 162 -5.08 17.57 -3.46
C THR A 162 -3.92 16.84 -2.79
N THR A 163 -3.83 16.92 -1.47
CA THR A 163 -2.77 16.23 -0.70
C THR A 163 -2.90 14.71 -0.80
N LYS A 164 -4.12 14.17 -0.72
CA LYS A 164 -4.38 12.73 -0.90
C LYS A 164 -3.95 12.26 -2.29
N VAL A 165 -4.33 12.98 -3.34
CA VAL A 165 -3.92 12.67 -4.72
C VAL A 165 -2.40 12.70 -4.86
N LEU A 166 -1.74 13.71 -4.29
CA LEU A 166 -0.28 13.82 -4.34
C LEU A 166 0.40 12.61 -3.68
N PHE A 167 -0.08 12.15 -2.52
CA PHE A 167 0.46 10.95 -1.87
C PHE A 167 0.28 9.69 -2.72
N VAL A 168 -0.89 9.51 -3.33
CA VAL A 168 -1.14 8.37 -4.23
C VAL A 168 -0.22 8.42 -5.45
N VAL A 169 -0.16 9.56 -6.15
CA VAL A 169 0.66 9.72 -7.37
C VAL A 169 2.15 9.57 -7.05
N ALA A 170 2.66 10.22 -6.01
CA ALA A 170 4.06 10.11 -5.61
C ALA A 170 4.43 8.67 -5.21
N GLY A 171 3.57 7.99 -4.43
CA GLY A 171 3.74 6.58 -4.07
C GLY A 171 3.79 5.66 -5.29
N HIS A 172 2.98 5.94 -6.32
CA HIS A 172 2.98 5.16 -7.56
C HIS A 172 4.21 5.41 -8.43
N ILE A 173 4.60 6.66 -8.64
CA ILE A 173 5.82 6.99 -9.40
C ILE A 173 7.02 6.28 -8.76
N ALA A 174 7.14 6.38 -7.44
CA ALA A 174 8.15 5.67 -6.66
C ALA A 174 8.05 4.14 -6.80
N GLY A 175 6.83 3.59 -6.79
CA GLY A 175 6.59 2.16 -6.97
C GLY A 175 6.97 1.65 -8.35
N VAL A 176 6.66 2.42 -9.40
CA VAL A 176 7.02 2.11 -10.80
C VAL A 176 8.53 2.14 -10.99
N VAL A 177 9.22 3.15 -10.44
CA VAL A 177 10.70 3.22 -10.46
C VAL A 177 11.29 1.99 -9.75
N ALA A 178 10.80 1.66 -8.55
CA ALA A 178 11.25 0.48 -7.82
C ALA A 178 10.95 -0.84 -8.58
N ALA A 179 9.82 -0.93 -9.27
CA ALA A 179 9.47 -2.09 -10.10
C ALA A 179 10.40 -2.21 -11.31
N HIS A 180 10.72 -1.09 -11.94
CA HIS A 180 11.63 -1.03 -13.08
C HIS A 180 13.05 -1.49 -12.68
N ASP A 181 13.59 -0.93 -11.59
CA ASP A 181 14.90 -1.31 -11.07
C ASP A 181 14.94 -2.79 -10.66
N CYS A 182 13.87 -3.27 -10.03
CA CYS A 182 13.73 -4.68 -9.68
C CYS A 182 13.69 -5.57 -10.93
N ALA A 183 12.96 -5.18 -11.97
CA ALA A 183 12.86 -5.94 -13.22
C ALA A 183 14.23 -6.08 -13.91
N LEU A 184 15.00 -4.99 -13.97
CA LEU A 184 16.34 -4.97 -14.55
C LEU A 184 17.32 -5.88 -13.79
N ARG A 185 17.20 -5.96 -12.46
CA ARG A 185 18.08 -6.76 -11.59
C ARG A 185 17.69 -8.23 -11.51
N VAL A 186 16.40 -8.55 -11.53
CA VAL A 186 15.88 -9.88 -11.18
C VAL A 186 15.55 -10.73 -12.41
N LEU A 187 15.14 -10.11 -13.53
CA LEU A 187 14.59 -10.81 -14.69
C LEU A 187 15.65 -11.05 -15.79
N PRO A 188 15.58 -12.17 -16.53
CA PRO A 188 16.46 -12.41 -17.68
C PRO A 188 16.28 -11.36 -18.78
N LYS A 189 17.38 -10.85 -19.36
CA LYS A 189 17.37 -9.77 -20.37
C LYS A 189 16.32 -9.96 -21.49
N ARG A 190 16.15 -11.19 -21.98
CA ARG A 190 15.19 -11.50 -23.07
C ARG A 190 13.71 -11.43 -22.66
N HIS A 191 13.40 -11.47 -21.37
CA HIS A 191 12.02 -11.50 -20.83
C HIS A 191 11.73 -10.35 -19.86
N GLN A 192 12.64 -9.36 -19.78
CA GLN A 192 12.45 -8.17 -18.93
C GLN A 192 11.17 -7.41 -19.31
N LEU A 193 10.93 -7.21 -20.60
CA LEU A 193 9.75 -6.47 -21.08
C LEU A 193 8.43 -7.15 -20.69
N THR A 194 8.29 -8.46 -20.90
CA THR A 194 7.03 -9.16 -20.61
C THR A 194 6.76 -9.28 -19.11
N GLY A 195 7.80 -9.54 -18.30
CA GLY A 195 7.67 -9.57 -16.84
C GLY A 195 7.41 -8.18 -16.24
N GLN A 196 8.04 -7.14 -16.78
CA GLN A 196 7.81 -5.75 -16.37
C GLN A 196 6.38 -5.30 -16.71
N LEU A 197 5.89 -5.61 -17.92
CA LEU A 197 4.54 -5.23 -18.34
C LEU A 197 3.47 -5.88 -17.46
N ALA A 198 3.60 -7.16 -17.12
CA ALA A 198 2.65 -7.85 -16.25
C ALA A 198 2.55 -7.19 -14.86
N MET A 199 3.70 -6.88 -14.25
CA MET A 199 3.74 -6.21 -12.94
C MET A 199 3.20 -4.78 -13.04
N MET A 200 3.58 -4.04 -14.09
CA MET A 200 3.13 -2.67 -14.33
C MET A 200 1.59 -2.62 -14.44
N LEU A 201 0.99 -3.54 -15.19
CA LEU A 201 -0.46 -3.58 -15.41
C LEU A 201 -1.23 -3.79 -14.10
N VAL A 202 -0.73 -4.68 -13.23
CA VAL A 202 -1.32 -4.87 -11.89
C VAL A 202 -1.18 -3.63 -11.02
N MET A 203 0.00 -2.99 -11.01
CA MET A 203 0.21 -1.76 -10.23
C MET A 203 -0.70 -0.62 -10.69
N VAL A 204 -0.84 -0.44 -12.00
CA VAL A 204 -1.74 0.55 -12.59
C VAL A 204 -3.20 0.23 -12.26
N GLY A 205 -3.60 -1.05 -12.34
CA GLY A 205 -4.93 -1.50 -11.92
C GLY A 205 -5.22 -1.12 -10.46
N TYR A 206 -4.26 -1.36 -9.55
CA TYR A 206 -4.38 -0.94 -8.16
C TYR A 206 -4.54 0.58 -8.02
N THR A 207 -3.82 1.38 -8.81
CA THR A 207 -3.97 2.84 -8.83
C THR A 207 -5.39 3.25 -9.16
N PHE A 208 -5.91 2.77 -10.28
CA PHE A 208 -7.25 3.13 -10.76
C PHE A 208 -8.32 2.69 -9.77
N THR A 209 -8.24 1.44 -9.27
CA THR A 209 -9.17 0.94 -8.25
C THR A 209 -9.08 1.76 -6.97
N GLY A 210 -7.88 2.07 -6.50
CA GLY A 210 -7.71 2.84 -5.26
C GLY A 210 -8.17 4.28 -5.39
N LEU A 211 -7.93 4.96 -6.52
CA LEU A 211 -8.46 6.31 -6.77
C LEU A 211 -9.99 6.30 -6.88
N TYR A 212 -10.56 5.32 -7.58
CA TYR A 212 -12.02 5.15 -7.67
C TYR A 212 -12.65 4.96 -6.28
N LEU A 213 -12.09 4.09 -5.46
CA LEU A 213 -12.57 3.86 -4.09
C LEU A 213 -12.35 5.07 -3.18
N LEU A 214 -11.25 5.82 -3.37
CA LEU A 214 -10.94 7.02 -2.58
C LEU A 214 -11.95 8.14 -2.78
N PHE A 215 -12.47 8.30 -4.00
CA PHE A 215 -13.45 9.34 -4.33
C PHE A 215 -14.91 8.88 -4.20
N GLY A 216 -15.15 7.69 -3.64
CA GLY A 216 -16.49 7.20 -3.35
C GLY A 216 -17.23 6.80 -4.62
N GLY A 217 -16.69 5.78 -5.29
CA GLY A 217 -17.24 5.18 -6.49
C GLY A 217 -18.73 4.89 -6.51
#